data_AF-A0A949ISS0-F1
#
_entry.id   AF-A0A949ISS0-F1
#
_cell.length_a   1.000
_cell.length_b   1.000
_cell.length_c   1.000
_cell.angle_alpha   90.00
_cell.angle_beta   90.00
_cell.angle_gamma   90.00
#
_symmetry.space_group_name_H-M   'P 1'
#
loop_
_entity.id
_entity.type
_entity.pdbx_description
1 polymer ?
#
loop_
_entity_poly.entity_id
_entity_poly.type
_entity_poly.pdbx_seq_one_letter_code
_entity_poly.pdbx_strand_id
1 'polypeptide(L)'
;MPSQNGRDLILKIGDGASPENFTTIGAARTVEMAVSNPPAVVTPLGGAGVAALAADGGVQTLEITLAGLFKDSAAEESLRAAALGRTLDDYQLCFPNGAIYAASFAVTSYKRGGAYDALEDFTVTLARSGAGTFTAGV
;
A
#
# COMPACT_ATOMS: atom_id res chain seq x y z
N MET A 1 -16.75 -4.53 -19.42
CA MET A 1 -16.52 -4.08 -18.02
C MET A 1 -15.81 -2.74 -18.13
N PRO A 2 -16.38 -1.65 -17.60
CA PRO A 2 -15.83 -0.31 -17.79
C PRO A 2 -14.45 -0.20 -17.14
N SER A 3 -13.52 0.48 -17.80
CA SER A 3 -12.24 0.84 -17.19
C SER A 3 -12.49 1.63 -15.92
N GLN A 4 -11.90 1.17 -14.81
CA GLN A 4 -12.07 1.81 -13.51
C GLN A 4 -11.17 3.05 -13.43
N ASN A 5 -11.70 4.16 -12.90
CA ASN A 5 -10.92 5.37 -12.72
C ASN A 5 -9.92 5.18 -11.57
N GLY A 6 -8.64 5.41 -11.84
CA GLY A 6 -7.61 5.42 -10.81
C GLY A 6 -7.82 6.47 -9.71
N ARG A 7 -8.69 7.47 -9.95
CA ARG A 7 -9.06 8.49 -8.95
C ARG A 7 -9.81 7.91 -7.75
N ASP A 8 -10.56 6.82 -7.96
CA ASP A 8 -11.42 6.22 -6.93
C ASP A 8 -10.64 5.17 -6.12
N LEU A 9 -9.34 4.98 -6.42
CA LEU A 9 -8.40 4.25 -5.58
C LEU A 9 -7.95 5.16 -4.44
N ILE A 10 -8.45 4.89 -3.24
CA ILE A 10 -8.26 5.76 -2.08
C ILE A 10 -7.54 4.97 -0.99
N LEU A 11 -6.42 5.50 -0.51
CA LEU A 11 -5.79 5.01 0.71
C LEU A 11 -6.27 5.82 1.91
N LYS A 12 -6.61 5.11 2.98
CA LYS A 12 -6.93 5.69 4.28
C LYS A 12 -5.91 5.21 5.31
N ILE A 13 -5.56 6.11 6.23
CA ILE A 13 -4.71 5.83 7.38
C ILE A 13 -5.57 5.84 8.64
N GLY A 14 -5.41 4.83 9.50
CA GLY A 14 -6.01 4.78 10.83
C GLY A 14 -5.28 5.70 11.81
N ASP A 15 -5.99 6.21 12.81
CA ASP A 15 -5.44 7.07 13.86
C ASP A 15 -4.87 6.28 15.06
N GLY A 16 -4.91 4.94 15.01
CA GLY A 16 -4.47 4.06 16.11
C GLY A 16 -5.30 4.21 17.39
N ALA A 17 -6.44 4.92 17.33
CA ALA A 17 -7.37 5.07 18.44
C ALA A 17 -8.31 3.86 18.55
N SER A 18 -9.03 3.74 19.67
CA SER A 18 -10.10 2.74 19.83
C SER A 18 -11.41 3.45 20.15
N PRO A 19 -12.34 3.57 19.18
CA PRO A 19 -12.35 3.00 17.82
C PRO A 19 -11.44 3.75 16.81
N GLU A 20 -10.87 3.02 15.87
CA GLU A 20 -9.99 3.59 14.83
C GLU A 20 -10.79 4.45 13.85
N ASN A 21 -10.35 5.69 13.65
CA ASN A 21 -10.87 6.55 12.59
C ASN A 21 -9.94 6.52 11.38
N PHE A 22 -10.49 6.10 10.24
CA PHE A 22 -9.78 6.07 8.97
C PHE A 22 -9.92 7.40 8.25
N THR A 23 -8.81 8.13 8.12
CA THR A 23 -8.77 9.40 7.38
C THR A 23 -8.26 9.16 5.96
N THR A 24 -8.96 9.72 4.97
CA THR A 24 -8.60 9.60 3.57
C THR A 24 -7.39 10.47 3.21
N ILE A 25 -6.40 9.88 2.55
CA ILE A 25 -5.24 10.61 2.00
C ILE A 25 -5.67 11.25 0.68
N GLY A 26 -6.35 12.40 0.78
CA GLY A 26 -6.99 13.09 -0.34
C GLY A 26 -6.05 13.82 -1.32
N ALA A 27 -4.74 13.69 -1.14
CA ALA A 27 -3.75 14.40 -1.94
C ALA A 27 -2.89 13.49 -2.84
N ALA A 28 -3.09 12.17 -2.75
CA ALA A 28 -2.45 11.21 -3.64
C ALA A 28 -3.01 11.37 -5.06
N ARG A 29 -2.12 11.64 -6.02
CA ARG A 29 -2.42 11.66 -7.46
C ARG A 29 -2.24 10.29 -8.09
N THR A 30 -1.30 9.53 -7.54
CA THR A 30 -0.96 8.17 -7.97
C THR A 30 -0.96 7.28 -6.74
N VAL A 31 -1.69 6.17 -6.81
CA VAL A 31 -1.64 5.09 -5.83
C VAL A 31 -1.38 3.82 -6.60
N GLU A 32 -0.29 3.15 -6.30
CA GLU A 32 0.12 1.90 -6.93
C GLU A 32 0.26 0.83 -5.86
N MET A 33 -0.33 -0.34 -6.11
CA MET A 33 -0.21 -1.51 -5.26
C MET A 33 0.55 -2.59 -6.02
N ALA A 34 1.70 -2.99 -5.49
CA ALA A 34 2.53 -4.06 -6.02
C ALA A 34 2.47 -5.26 -5.07
N VAL A 35 2.15 -6.44 -5.60
CA VAL A 35 2.19 -7.71 -4.86
C VAL A 35 3.28 -8.57 -5.46
N SER A 36 4.27 -8.93 -4.66
CA SER A 36 5.31 -9.88 -5.06
C SER A 36 5.08 -11.20 -4.35
N ASN A 37 4.88 -12.27 -5.14
CA ASN A 37 4.74 -13.63 -4.64
C ASN A 37 5.78 -14.53 -5.30
N PRO A 38 7.04 -14.53 -4.83
CA PRO A 38 8.08 -15.36 -5.42
C PRO A 38 7.72 -16.84 -5.25
N PRO A 39 7.64 -17.64 -6.33
CA PRO A 39 7.33 -19.06 -6.19
C PRO A 39 8.53 -19.80 -5.59
N ALA A 40 8.27 -20.81 -4.74
CA ALA A 40 9.31 -21.72 -4.32
C ALA A 40 9.53 -22.79 -5.40
N VAL A 41 10.80 -23.04 -5.74
CA VAL A 41 11.16 -24.12 -6.67
C VAL A 41 11.23 -25.43 -5.88
N VAL A 42 10.31 -26.34 -6.15
CA VAL A 42 10.28 -27.70 -5.60
C VAL A 42 10.47 -28.67 -6.76
N THR A 43 11.66 -28.73 -7.32
CA THR A 43 11.99 -29.68 -8.39
C THR A 43 12.35 -31.05 -7.77
N PRO A 44 11.55 -32.12 -7.98
CA PRO A 44 11.89 -33.45 -7.50
C PRO A 44 12.97 -34.11 -8.38
N LEU A 45 13.76 -35.01 -7.79
CA LEU A 45 14.91 -35.68 -8.44
C LEU A 45 14.54 -36.53 -9.68
N GLY A 46 13.27 -36.90 -9.85
CA GLY A 46 12.76 -37.67 -11.00
C GLY A 46 12.01 -36.84 -12.06
N GLY A 47 12.10 -35.51 -12.01
CA GLY A 47 11.35 -34.63 -12.93
C GLY A 47 11.87 -34.68 -14.37
N ALA A 48 10.97 -34.44 -15.34
CA ALA A 48 11.25 -34.43 -16.79
C ALA A 48 12.10 -33.22 -17.26
N GLY A 49 12.97 -32.66 -16.41
CA GLY A 49 13.83 -31.52 -16.73
C GLY A 49 13.15 -30.14 -16.69
N VAL A 50 11.93 -30.04 -16.13
CA VAL A 50 11.19 -28.77 -15.99
C VAL A 50 11.01 -28.43 -14.51
N ALA A 51 11.20 -27.16 -14.14
CA ALA A 51 11.03 -26.68 -12.78
C ALA A 51 9.56 -26.73 -12.35
N ALA A 52 9.26 -27.42 -11.24
CA ALA A 52 7.95 -27.36 -10.60
C ALA A 52 7.96 -26.23 -9.57
N LEU A 53 7.01 -25.29 -9.71
CA LEU A 53 6.87 -24.12 -8.86
C LEU A 53 5.71 -24.34 -7.89
N ALA A 54 5.99 -24.25 -6.58
CA ALA A 54 4.96 -24.14 -5.56
C ALA A 54 4.61 -22.67 -5.35
N ALA A 55 3.36 -22.31 -5.64
CA ALA A 55 2.86 -20.95 -5.53
C ALA A 55 2.72 -20.46 -4.07
N ASP A 56 2.77 -21.36 -3.10
CA ASP A 56 2.59 -21.11 -1.66
C ASP A 56 3.91 -21.10 -0.86
N GLY A 57 5.04 -21.45 -1.47
CA GLY A 57 6.29 -21.64 -0.75
C GLY A 57 7.13 -20.37 -0.55
N GLY A 58 6.66 -19.22 -1.03
CA GLY A 58 7.37 -17.93 -0.93
C GLY A 58 6.74 -16.97 0.07
N VAL A 59 7.55 -15.98 0.49
CA VAL A 59 7.06 -14.87 1.31
C VAL A 59 6.34 -13.88 0.39
N GLN A 60 5.03 -13.76 0.54
CA GLN A 60 4.26 -12.73 -0.13
C GLN A 60 4.60 -11.36 0.48
N THR A 61 5.11 -10.45 -0.33
CA THR A 61 5.28 -9.05 0.04
C THR A 61 4.28 -8.19 -0.73
N LEU A 62 3.80 -7.13 -0.09
CA LEU A 62 2.87 -6.18 -0.68
C LEU A 62 3.36 -4.79 -0.34
N GLU A 63 3.57 -3.99 -1.37
CA GLU A 63 4.03 -2.62 -1.26
C GLU A 63 3.00 -1.70 -1.90
N ILE A 64 2.75 -0.56 -1.25
CA ILE A 64 1.90 0.49 -1.77
C ILE A 64 2.77 1.74 -1.93
N THR A 65 2.81 2.27 -3.14
CA THR A 65 3.48 3.54 -3.43
C THR A 65 2.42 4.61 -3.69
N LEU A 66 2.57 5.75 -3.03
CA LEU A 66 1.72 6.92 -3.21
C LEU A 66 2.57 8.11 -3.60
N ALA A 67 2.11 8.86 -4.59
CA ALA A 67 2.71 10.12 -4.97
C ALA A 67 1.62 11.18 -5.12
N GLY A 68 1.88 12.39 -4.64
CA GLY A 68 0.89 13.45 -4.58
C GLY A 68 1.48 14.82 -4.35
N LEU A 69 0.59 15.79 -4.14
CA LEU A 69 0.96 17.14 -3.71
C LEU A 69 0.68 17.27 -2.23
N PHE A 70 1.63 17.81 -1.46
CA PHE A 70 1.45 17.97 -0.03
C PHE A 70 0.41 19.08 0.22
N LYS A 71 -0.68 18.76 0.92
CA LYS A 71 -1.76 19.71 1.23
C LYS A 71 -1.88 20.06 2.70
N ASP A 72 -0.93 19.61 3.52
CA ASP A 72 -0.91 19.78 4.97
C ASP A 72 -2.20 19.29 5.65
N SER A 73 -2.68 18.12 5.20
CA SER A 73 -3.85 17.47 5.76
C SER A 73 -3.49 16.63 6.99
N ALA A 74 -4.44 16.43 7.91
CA ALA A 74 -4.23 15.59 9.10
C ALA A 74 -3.72 14.17 8.76
N ALA A 75 -4.22 13.57 7.67
CA ALA A 75 -3.76 12.27 7.20
C ALA A 75 -2.28 12.27 6.76
N GLU A 76 -1.83 13.35 6.13
CA GLU A 76 -0.43 13.51 5.72
C GLU A 76 0.48 13.75 6.92
N GLU A 77 -0.01 14.46 7.94
CA GLU A 77 0.73 14.63 9.19
C GLU A 77 0.87 13.29 9.94
N SER A 78 -0.19 12.48 10.01
CA SER A 78 -0.11 11.12 10.55
C SER A 78 0.87 10.26 9.76
N LEU A 79 0.85 10.32 8.43
CA LEU A 79 1.81 9.61 7.57
C LEU A 79 3.26 10.04 7.82
N ARG A 80 3.48 11.34 8.00
CA ARG A 80 4.80 11.91 8.32
C ARG A 80 5.27 11.46 9.70
N ALA A 81 4.37 11.48 10.69
CA ALA A 81 4.65 10.98 12.04
C ALA A 81 4.99 9.49 12.00
N ALA A 82 4.26 8.68 11.24
CA ALA A 82 4.51 7.27 11.05
C ALA A 82 5.88 6.99 10.39
N ALA A 83 6.22 7.77 9.36
CA ALA A 83 7.50 7.68 8.67
C ALA A 83 8.69 8.00 9.59
N LEU A 84 8.57 9.05 10.40
CA LEU A 84 9.63 9.48 11.31
C LEU A 84 9.72 8.60 12.57
N GLY A 85 8.57 8.15 13.07
CA GLY A 85 8.45 7.29 14.24
C GLY A 85 8.71 5.81 13.98
N ARG A 86 8.76 5.40 12.69
CA ARG A 86 8.85 3.99 12.26
C ARG A 86 7.77 3.12 12.90
N THR A 87 6.56 3.67 13.02
CA THR A 87 5.40 2.95 13.56
C THR A 87 4.80 2.07 12.48
N LEU A 88 4.17 0.98 12.93
CA LEU A 88 3.20 0.25 12.13
C LEU A 88 1.85 0.88 12.43
N ASP A 89 1.16 1.30 11.38
CA ASP A 89 -0.21 1.81 11.47
C ASP A 89 -1.10 0.99 10.54
N ASP A 90 -2.39 0.97 10.85
CA ASP A 90 -3.39 0.27 10.05
C ASP A 90 -3.85 1.14 8.89
N TYR A 91 -3.84 0.58 7.68
CA TYR A 91 -4.27 1.26 6.47
C TYR A 91 -5.37 0.48 5.77
N GLN A 92 -6.26 1.23 5.13
CA GLN A 92 -7.32 0.69 4.28
C GLN A 92 -7.22 1.26 2.88
N LEU A 93 -6.97 0.37 1.91
CA LEU A 93 -7.02 0.69 0.50
C LEU A 93 -8.42 0.36 -0.04
N CYS A 94 -9.17 1.39 -0.39
CA CYS A 94 -10.48 1.27 -1.02
C CYS A 94 -10.32 1.33 -2.54
N PHE A 95 -10.83 0.33 -3.23
CA PHE A 95 -10.81 0.24 -4.69
C PHE A 95 -12.10 0.80 -5.30
N PRO A 96 -12.06 1.23 -6.58
CA PRO A 96 -13.23 1.75 -7.30
C PRO A 96 -14.40 0.77 -7.41
N ASN A 97 -14.11 -0.54 -7.37
CA ASN A 97 -15.12 -1.60 -7.41
C ASN A 97 -15.76 -1.88 -6.04
N GLY A 98 -15.49 -1.06 -5.02
CA GLY A 98 -15.97 -1.26 -3.65
C GLY A 98 -15.17 -2.28 -2.84
N ALA A 99 -14.12 -2.89 -3.41
CA ALA A 99 -13.24 -3.76 -2.64
C ALA A 99 -12.42 -2.95 -1.65
N ILE A 100 -12.13 -3.54 -0.49
CA ILE A 100 -11.35 -2.91 0.57
C ILE A 100 -10.25 -3.88 0.97
N TYR A 101 -9.01 -3.40 0.96
CA TYR A 101 -7.87 -4.11 1.51
C TYR A 101 -7.41 -3.42 2.78
N ALA A 102 -7.57 -4.08 3.93
CA ALA A 102 -7.14 -3.59 5.23
C ALA A 102 -5.90 -4.37 5.69
N ALA A 103 -4.81 -3.69 6.00
CA ALA A 103 -3.62 -4.32 6.59
C ALA A 103 -2.79 -3.29 7.35
N SER A 104 -1.92 -3.76 8.24
CA SER A 104 -0.92 -2.91 8.86
C SER A 104 0.24 -2.68 7.88
N PHE A 105 0.69 -1.44 7.76
CA PHE A 105 1.83 -1.08 6.92
C PHE A 105 2.85 -0.28 7.72
N ALA A 106 4.12 -0.49 7.38
CA ALA A 106 5.22 0.36 7.81
C ALA A 106 5.66 1.24 6.64
N VAL A 107 5.93 2.51 6.91
CA VAL A 107 6.49 3.42 5.90
C VAL A 107 7.98 3.09 5.71
N THR A 108 8.35 2.63 4.52
CA THR A 108 9.74 2.27 4.18
C THR A 108 10.50 3.44 3.56
N SER A 109 9.80 4.29 2.82
CA SER A 109 10.37 5.48 2.20
C SER A 109 9.40 6.64 2.28
N TYR A 110 9.90 7.80 2.67
CA TYR A 110 9.16 9.05 2.66
C TYR A 110 10.04 10.12 2.02
N LYS A 111 9.56 10.74 0.95
CA LYS A 111 10.24 11.80 0.21
C LYS A 111 9.31 12.99 0.08
N ARG A 112 9.86 14.17 0.29
CA ARG A 112 9.22 15.44 -0.02
C ARG A 112 10.18 16.26 -0.86
N GLY A 113 9.65 16.91 -1.86
CA GLY A 113 10.39 17.78 -2.76
C GLY A 113 9.52 18.95 -3.17
N GLY A 114 10.13 20.07 -3.50
CA GLY A 114 9.43 21.22 -4.05
C GLY A 114 10.44 22.13 -4.70
N ALA A 115 10.16 22.59 -5.92
CA ALA A 115 10.96 23.63 -6.57
C ALA A 115 10.55 25.02 -6.04
N TYR A 116 11.42 26.01 -6.15
CA TYR A 116 11.18 27.37 -5.64
C TYR A 116 9.86 28.00 -6.10
N ASP A 117 9.41 27.69 -7.32
CA ASP A 117 8.15 28.15 -7.93
C ASP A 117 7.09 27.05 -8.10
N ALA A 118 7.30 25.85 -7.55
CA ALA A 118 6.39 24.72 -7.69
C ALA A 118 5.73 24.33 -6.36
N LEU A 119 4.56 23.69 -6.46
CA LEU A 119 3.90 23.08 -5.32
C LEU A 119 4.75 21.94 -4.76
N GLU A 120 4.74 21.78 -3.44
CA GLU A 120 5.45 20.70 -2.78
C GLU A 120 4.82 19.35 -3.14
N ASP A 121 5.64 18.44 -3.64
CA ASP A 121 5.31 17.05 -3.91
C ASP A 121 5.76 16.14 -2.78
N PHE A 122 5.03 15.04 -2.61
CA PHE A 122 5.40 13.98 -1.68
C PHE A 122 5.29 12.62 -2.34
N THR A 123 6.19 11.72 -1.98
CA THR A 123 6.18 10.32 -2.37
C THR A 123 6.39 9.45 -1.14
N VAL A 124 5.51 8.47 -0.94
CA VAL A 124 5.58 7.52 0.17
C VAL A 124 5.56 6.11 -0.38
N THR A 125 6.40 5.25 0.17
CA THR A 125 6.34 3.81 -0.03
C THR A 125 6.03 3.14 1.30
N LEU A 126 5.00 2.30 1.31
CA LEU A 126 4.55 1.52 2.43
C LEU A 126 4.75 0.04 2.14
N ALA A 127 5.30 -0.70 3.08
CA ALA A 127 5.41 -2.15 3.01
C ALA A 127 4.47 -2.79 4.03
N ARG A 128 3.71 -3.80 3.58
CA ARG A 128 2.78 -4.53 4.46
C ARG A 128 3.57 -5.27 5.53
N SER A 129 3.09 -5.18 6.75
CA SER A 129 3.57 -5.99 7.86
C SER A 129 2.41 -6.81 8.41
N GLY A 130 2.57 -8.14 8.46
CA GLY A 130 1.54 -9.05 8.94
C GLY A 130 0.54 -9.50 7.86
N ALA A 131 -0.61 -10.01 8.31
CA ALA A 131 -1.68 -10.48 7.43
C ALA A 131 -2.60 -9.32 7.05
N GLY A 132 -2.98 -9.27 5.77
CA GLY A 132 -3.99 -8.31 5.29
C GLY A 132 -5.32 -9.00 5.02
N THR A 133 -6.41 -8.27 5.23
CA THR A 133 -7.78 -8.70 4.96
C THR A 133 -8.26 -8.05 3.67
N PHE A 134 -8.54 -8.87 2.65
CA PHE A 134 -9.20 -8.41 1.43
C PHE A 134 -10.70 -8.69 1.52
N THR A 135 -11.50 -7.64 1.42
CA THR A 135 -12.95 -7.71 1.31
C THR A 135 -13.33 -7.35 -0.12
N ALA A 136 -13.95 -8.30 -0.84
CA ALA A 136 -14.41 -8.05 -2.19
C ALA A 136 -15.57 -7.04 -2.19
N GLY A 137 -15.54 -6.09 -3.13
CA GLY A 137 -16.66 -5.20 -3.38
C GLY A 137 -17.77 -5.92 -4.14
N VAL A 138 -19.01 -5.49 -3.91
CA VAL A 138 -20.24 -6.03 -4.55
C VAL A 138 -20.48 -5.35 -5.89
#